data_AF-A0A812PI39-F1
#
_entry.id   AF-A0A812PI39-F1
#
_cell.length_a   1.000
_cell.length_b   1.000
_cell.length_c   1.000
_cell.angle_alpha   90.00
_cell.angle_beta   90.00
_cell.angle_gamma   90.00
#
_symmetry.space_group_name_H-M   'P 1'
#
loop_
_entity.id
_entity.type
_entity.pdbx_description
1 polymer ?
#
loop_
_entity_poly.entity_id
_entity_poly.type
_entity_poly.pdbx_seq_one_letter_code
_entity_poly.pdbx_strand_id
1 'polypeptide(L)'
;MWDRAGQDEALQLRGIEFLFAQQTQAKHEAQAKELTEAGAASADASPAMRRSLEAAIAVFANHQANWNLLLKASQFLSVLLAEPSAQQLLPQAVVRSAAEAVLAASAQLSEAQTAAAPQGAGPTPAKLITWLLSLLALLLPAVEPWLRQKQQSQEFVKTLLNAVISRLLTESELPAEAVILKSVQLIPLLPMESWIQQACLDSGAIHSFALARQRVVAKKGGDQLDPTLAKAVQSAIRMVPGAQA
;
A
#
# COMPACT_ATOMS: atom_id res chain seq x y z
N MET A 1 1.44 -36.89 2.84
CA MET A 1 2.18 -36.00 3.77
C MET A 1 2.03 -34.52 3.35
N TRP A 2 0.88 -34.11 2.80
CA TRP A 2 0.65 -32.77 2.21
C TRP A 2 -0.33 -31.88 3.01
N ASP A 3 -0.92 -32.38 4.10
CA ASP A 3 -1.92 -31.62 4.89
C ASP A 3 -1.33 -30.66 5.93
N ARG A 4 -0.04 -30.77 6.29
CA ARG A 4 0.54 -29.93 7.36
C ARG A 4 0.72 -28.48 6.95
N ALA A 5 1.14 -28.22 5.71
CA ALA A 5 1.32 -26.86 5.21
C ALA A 5 -0.01 -26.09 5.14
N GLY A 6 -1.09 -26.72 4.69
CA GLY A 6 -2.43 -26.11 4.67
C GLY A 6 -3.04 -25.91 6.06
N GLN A 7 -2.75 -26.81 7.01
CA GLN A 7 -3.17 -26.66 8.40
C GLN A 7 -2.43 -25.51 9.10
N ASP A 8 -1.13 -25.33 8.84
CA ASP A 8 -0.33 -24.23 9.38
C ASP A 8 -0.81 -22.87 8.85
N GLU A 9 -1.14 -22.77 7.56
CA GLU A 9 -1.70 -21.55 6.97
C GLU A 9 -3.09 -21.21 7.54
N ALA A 10 -3.95 -22.20 7.75
CA ALA A 10 -5.26 -22.00 8.37
C ALA A 10 -5.16 -21.56 9.84
N LEU A 11 -4.18 -22.08 10.58
CA LEU A 11 -3.88 -21.66 11.95
C LEU A 11 -3.34 -20.23 11.99
N GLN A 12 -2.45 -19.86 11.07
CA GLN A 12 -1.95 -18.48 10.96
C GLN A 12 -3.06 -17.50 10.59
N LEU A 13 -3.95 -17.87 9.67
CA LEU A 13 -5.12 -17.06 9.30
C LEU A 13 -6.02 -16.81 10.52
N ARG A 14 -6.35 -17.87 11.27
CA ARG A 14 -7.12 -17.76 12.52
C ARG A 14 -6.40 -16.94 13.59
N GLY A 15 -5.07 -17.05 13.67
CA GLY A 15 -4.25 -16.26 14.58
C GLY A 15 -4.35 -14.76 14.28
N ILE A 16 -4.26 -14.38 13.00
CA ILE A 16 -4.42 -12.98 12.56
C ILE A 16 -5.84 -12.50 12.81
N GLU A 17 -6.85 -13.31 12.50
CA GLU A 17 -8.26 -12.96 12.75
C GLU A 17 -8.55 -12.79 14.24
N PHE A 18 -7.94 -13.61 15.09
CA PHE A 18 -8.04 -13.47 16.54
C PHE A 18 -7.36 -12.19 17.04
N LEU A 19 -6.14 -11.89 16.58
CA LEU A 19 -5.45 -10.65 16.92
C LEU A 19 -6.24 -9.41 16.45
N PHE A 20 -6.84 -9.48 15.27
CA PHE A 20 -7.72 -8.44 14.72
C PHE A 20 -8.95 -8.22 15.60
N ALA A 21 -9.64 -9.31 15.97
CA ALA A 21 -10.82 -9.25 16.84
C ALA A 21 -10.45 -8.67 18.22
N GLN A 22 -9.34 -9.11 18.80
CA GLN A 22 -8.85 -8.65 20.09
C GLN A 22 -8.53 -7.15 20.08
N GLN A 23 -7.86 -6.64 19.04
CA GLN A 23 -7.56 -5.21 18.94
C GLN A 23 -8.80 -4.36 18.65
N THR A 24 -9.71 -4.85 17.81
CA THR A 24 -10.96 -4.13 17.51
C THR A 24 -11.82 -4.03 18.77
N GLN A 25 -11.90 -5.10 19.55
CA GLN A 25 -12.62 -5.13 20.81
C GLN A 25 -11.95 -4.25 21.88
N ALA A 26 -10.63 -4.32 22.05
CA ALA A 26 -9.88 -3.46 22.97
C ALA A 26 -10.03 -1.97 22.61
N LYS A 27 -10.13 -1.63 21.32
CA LYS A 27 -10.38 -0.26 20.86
C LYS A 27 -11.80 0.21 21.18
N HIS A 28 -12.81 -0.64 21.00
CA HIS A 28 -14.18 -0.34 21.41
C HIS A 28 -14.29 -0.14 22.93
N GLU A 29 -13.59 -0.95 23.72
CA GLU A 29 -13.56 -0.84 25.18
C GLU A 29 -12.78 0.41 25.66
N ALA A 30 -11.68 0.77 24.97
CA ALA A 30 -10.92 1.99 25.25
C ALA A 30 -11.72 3.26 24.89
N GLN A 31 -12.42 3.29 23.74
CA GLN A 31 -13.32 4.38 23.37
C GLN A 31 -14.51 4.52 24.33
N ALA A 32 -15.04 3.40 24.84
CA ALA A 32 -16.09 3.41 25.86
C ALA A 32 -15.60 3.97 27.21
N LYS A 33 -14.31 3.77 27.55
CA LYS A 33 -13.67 4.34 28.74
C LYS A 33 -13.24 5.80 28.60
N GLU A 34 -12.80 6.24 27.43
CA GLU A 34 -12.46 7.67 27.19
C GLU A 34 -13.69 8.60 27.30
N LEU A 35 -14.90 8.08 27.08
CA LEU A 35 -16.15 8.81 27.35
C LEU A 35 -16.44 9.02 28.85
N THR A 36 -15.72 8.33 29.75
CA THR A 36 -15.96 8.36 31.20
C THR A 36 -14.78 8.91 32.01
N GLU A 37 -13.54 8.81 31.52
CA GLU A 37 -12.36 9.29 32.23
C GLU A 37 -11.44 10.12 31.32
N ALA A 38 -11.51 11.44 31.47
CA ALA A 38 -10.56 12.35 30.85
C ALA A 38 -9.18 12.20 31.49
N GLY A 39 -8.23 11.64 30.75
CA GLY A 39 -6.81 11.86 31.00
C GLY A 39 -6.01 10.64 31.43
N ALA A 40 -5.49 9.91 30.43
CA ALA A 40 -4.14 9.35 30.48
C ALA A 40 -3.73 9.00 29.04
N ALA A 41 -3.20 9.98 28.31
CA ALA A 41 -2.50 9.73 27.06
C ALA A 41 -1.28 8.85 27.35
N SER A 42 -1.39 7.55 27.06
CA SER A 42 -0.24 6.66 27.04
C SER A 42 0.59 7.01 25.80
N ALA A 43 1.74 7.64 26.04
CA ALA A 43 2.65 8.16 25.02
C ALA A 43 3.49 7.09 24.30
N ASP A 44 3.07 5.82 24.35
CA ASP A 44 3.72 4.71 23.65
C ASP A 44 2.66 3.80 23.01
N ALA A 45 2.95 3.28 21.82
CA ALA A 45 2.16 2.22 21.23
C ALA A 45 2.15 1.04 22.20
N SER A 46 0.97 0.60 22.65
CA SER A 46 0.91 -0.51 23.61
C SER A 46 1.72 -1.71 23.09
N PRO A 47 2.46 -2.44 23.95
CA PRO A 47 3.25 -3.60 23.52
C PRO A 47 2.44 -4.66 22.76
N ALA A 48 1.12 -4.68 22.94
CA ALA A 48 0.19 -5.48 22.15
C ALA A 48 0.07 -4.96 20.71
N MET A 49 -0.10 -3.64 20.52
CA MET A 49 -0.18 -3.03 19.19
C MET A 49 1.09 -3.23 18.37
N ARG A 50 2.26 -3.09 19.00
CA ARG A 50 3.54 -3.34 18.32
C ARG A 50 3.67 -4.78 17.85
N ARG A 51 3.35 -5.76 18.71
CA ARG A 51 3.41 -7.19 18.36
C ARG A 51 2.41 -7.55 17.26
N SER A 52 1.21 -6.98 17.30
CA SER A 52 0.21 -7.14 16.24
C SER A 52 0.73 -6.63 14.89
N LEU A 53 1.38 -5.46 14.88
CA LEU A 53 1.97 -4.89 13.68
C LEU A 53 3.11 -5.76 13.14
N GLU A 54 4.04 -6.18 13.99
CA GLU A 54 5.15 -7.06 13.63
C GLU A 54 4.65 -8.40 13.08
N ALA A 55 3.59 -8.98 13.67
CA ALA A 55 2.96 -10.19 13.17
C ALA A 55 2.36 -9.98 11.78
N ALA A 56 1.68 -8.85 11.54
CA ALA A 56 1.12 -8.54 10.23
C ALA A 56 2.21 -8.33 9.17
N ILE A 57 3.32 -7.66 9.50
CA ILE A 57 4.48 -7.48 8.61
C ILE A 57 5.11 -8.84 8.26
N ALA A 58 5.23 -9.74 9.23
CA ALA A 58 5.77 -11.08 9.01
C ALA A 58 4.96 -11.89 7.99
N VAL A 59 3.66 -11.60 7.83
CA VAL A 59 2.83 -12.23 6.80
C VAL A 59 3.28 -11.83 5.40
N PHE A 60 3.56 -10.54 5.17
CA PHE A 60 4.06 -10.07 3.88
C PHE A 60 5.45 -10.61 3.55
N ALA A 61 6.30 -10.81 4.57
CA ALA A 61 7.64 -11.36 4.38
C ALA A 61 7.62 -12.87 4.07
N ASN A 62 6.75 -13.64 4.74
CA ASN A 62 6.83 -15.10 4.72
C ASN A 62 5.74 -15.79 3.89
N HIS A 63 4.64 -15.11 3.58
CA HIS A 63 3.45 -15.72 2.94
C HIS A 63 3.05 -15.03 1.64
N GLN A 64 4.05 -14.68 0.83
CA GLN A 64 3.92 -13.96 -0.45
C GLN A 64 2.99 -14.63 -1.48
N ALA A 65 2.87 -15.96 -1.42
CA ALA A 65 1.99 -16.72 -2.32
C ALA A 65 0.55 -16.86 -1.80
N ASN A 66 0.27 -16.57 -0.52
CA ASN A 66 -1.05 -16.76 0.06
C ASN A 66 -1.87 -15.45 0.03
N TRP A 67 -2.65 -15.29 -1.04
CA TRP A 67 -3.40 -14.06 -1.31
C TRP A 67 -4.47 -13.75 -0.26
N ASN A 68 -5.03 -14.77 0.40
CA ASN A 68 -6.01 -14.59 1.48
C ASN A 68 -5.33 -14.01 2.72
N LEU A 69 -4.18 -14.55 3.12
CA LEU A 69 -3.38 -14.04 4.24
C LEU A 69 -2.91 -12.61 3.96
N LEU A 70 -2.40 -12.34 2.76
CA LEU A 70 -1.97 -11.00 2.35
C LEU A 70 -3.13 -9.99 2.40
N LEU A 71 -4.33 -10.36 1.94
CA LEU A 71 -5.50 -9.48 2.02
C LEU A 71 -5.86 -9.17 3.48
N LYS A 72 -5.92 -10.19 4.33
CA LYS A 72 -6.25 -10.02 5.76
C LYS A 72 -5.21 -9.19 6.49
N ALA A 73 -3.93 -9.44 6.25
CA ALA A 73 -2.85 -8.62 6.79
C ALA A 73 -2.93 -7.18 6.30
N SER A 74 -3.29 -6.95 5.02
CA SER A 74 -3.47 -5.60 4.47
C SER A 74 -4.63 -4.86 5.12
N GLN A 75 -5.76 -5.54 5.31
CA GLN A 75 -6.93 -4.97 6.00
C GLN A 75 -6.59 -4.63 7.45
N PHE A 76 -5.89 -5.52 8.15
CA PHE A 76 -5.48 -5.31 9.53
C PHE A 76 -4.51 -4.14 9.69
N LEU A 77 -3.45 -4.10 8.88
CA LEU A 77 -2.51 -2.98 8.88
C LEU A 77 -3.20 -1.66 8.55
N SER A 78 -4.16 -1.66 7.62
CA SER A 78 -4.92 -0.47 7.27
C SER A 78 -5.73 0.07 8.46
N VAL A 79 -6.37 -0.80 9.24
CA VAL A 79 -7.11 -0.40 10.46
C VAL A 79 -6.16 0.15 11.52
N LEU A 80 -4.98 -0.47 11.68
CA LEU A 80 -3.98 -0.04 12.66
C LEU A 80 -3.36 1.29 12.30
N LEU A 81 -2.98 1.46 11.04
CA LEU A 81 -2.32 2.68 10.55
C LEU A 81 -3.30 3.83 10.32
N ALA A 82 -4.61 3.56 10.25
CA ALA A 82 -5.62 4.62 10.21
C ALA A 82 -5.76 5.37 11.54
N GLU A 83 -5.18 4.86 12.63
CA GLU A 83 -5.19 5.54 13.92
C GLU A 83 -4.08 6.61 13.95
N PRO A 84 -4.42 7.92 14.11
CA PRO A 84 -3.43 9.00 14.03
C PRO A 84 -2.31 8.88 15.06
N SER A 85 -2.64 8.37 16.24
CA SER A 85 -1.69 8.05 17.31
C SER A 85 -0.76 6.90 16.93
N ALA A 86 -1.22 5.88 16.22
CA ALA A 86 -0.38 4.72 15.88
C ALA A 86 0.80 5.10 14.99
N GLN A 87 0.62 5.95 13.97
CA GLN A 87 1.74 6.32 13.08
C GLN A 87 2.83 7.14 13.80
N GLN A 88 2.47 7.91 14.81
CA GLN A 88 3.42 8.71 15.60
C GLN A 88 4.11 7.88 16.69
N LEU A 89 3.43 6.86 17.20
CA LEU A 89 3.91 6.03 18.31
C LEU A 89 4.70 4.80 17.86
N LEU A 90 4.66 4.46 16.57
CA LEU A 90 5.37 3.30 16.04
C LEU A 90 6.84 3.63 15.74
N PRO A 91 7.79 2.75 16.10
CA PRO A 91 9.19 2.95 15.73
C PRO A 91 9.34 3.02 14.21
N GLN A 92 10.08 4.01 13.72
CA GLN A 92 10.33 4.23 12.30
C GLN A 92 10.88 2.98 11.57
N ALA A 93 11.69 2.17 12.24
CA ALA A 93 12.18 0.91 11.69
C ALA A 93 11.06 -0.09 11.36
N VAL A 94 9.99 -0.12 12.16
CA VAL A 94 8.86 -1.03 11.96
C VAL A 94 7.97 -0.53 10.83
N VAL A 95 7.73 0.79 10.76
CA VAL A 95 6.97 1.42 9.66
C VAL A 95 7.70 1.24 8.33
N ARG A 96 9.03 1.39 8.33
CA ARG A 96 9.88 1.10 7.17
C ARG A 96 9.77 -0.36 6.73
N SER A 97 9.92 -1.30 7.66
CA SER A 97 9.81 -2.73 7.37
C SER A 97 8.45 -3.09 6.77
N ALA A 98 7.37 -2.47 7.28
CA ALA A 98 6.04 -2.60 6.69
C ALA A 98 5.99 -2.08 5.25
N ALA A 99 6.54 -0.89 4.99
CA ALA A 99 6.56 -0.31 3.65
C ALA A 99 7.34 -1.19 2.67
N GLU A 100 8.52 -1.68 3.07
CA GLU A 100 9.36 -2.58 2.25
C GLU A 100 8.63 -3.90 1.95
N ALA A 101 7.98 -4.51 2.94
CA ALA A 101 7.29 -5.78 2.76
C ALA A 101 6.03 -5.65 1.87
N VAL A 102 5.27 -4.56 2.04
CA VAL A 102 4.10 -4.27 1.19
C VAL A 102 4.52 -3.95 -0.24
N LEU A 103 5.64 -3.23 -0.41
CA LEU A 103 6.19 -2.94 -1.74
C LEU A 103 6.63 -4.23 -2.45
N ALA A 104 7.35 -5.12 -1.75
CA ALA A 104 7.76 -6.41 -2.31
C ALA A 104 6.57 -7.25 -2.76
N ALA A 105 5.53 -7.35 -1.92
CA ALA A 105 4.28 -8.04 -2.28
C ALA A 105 3.57 -7.39 -3.47
N SER A 106 3.60 -6.06 -3.57
CA SER A 106 3.01 -5.31 -4.70
C SER A 106 3.74 -5.59 -6.01
N ALA A 107 5.08 -5.62 -5.99
CA ALA A 107 5.91 -5.91 -7.16
C ALA A 107 5.66 -7.32 -7.68
N GLN A 108 5.67 -8.31 -6.77
CA GLN A 108 5.38 -9.70 -7.13
C GLN A 108 3.97 -9.90 -7.68
N LEU A 109 2.97 -9.22 -7.12
CA LEU A 109 1.60 -9.34 -7.61
C LEU A 109 1.39 -8.61 -8.95
N SER A 110 2.14 -7.53 -9.20
CA SER A 110 2.19 -6.88 -10.51
C SER A 110 2.83 -7.80 -11.57
N GLU A 111 3.78 -8.64 -11.18
CA GLU A 111 4.32 -9.71 -12.03
C GLU A 111 3.34 -10.85 -12.27
N ALA A 112 2.61 -11.28 -11.24
CA ALA A 112 1.68 -12.40 -11.33
C ALA A 112 0.42 -12.07 -12.16
N GLN A 113 -0.02 -10.81 -12.19
CA GLN A 113 -1.15 -10.35 -13.03
C GLN A 113 -0.89 -10.60 -14.51
N THR A 114 0.36 -10.56 -14.94
CA THR A 114 0.74 -10.83 -16.33
C THR A 114 0.76 -12.32 -16.69
N ALA A 115 0.67 -13.23 -15.71
CA ALA A 115 0.94 -14.65 -15.89
C ALA A 115 -0.22 -15.61 -15.55
N ALA A 116 -1.22 -15.22 -14.75
CA ALA A 116 -2.21 -16.18 -14.26
C ALA A 116 -3.65 -15.67 -14.16
N ALA A 117 -4.57 -16.43 -14.79
CA ALA A 117 -6.00 -16.39 -14.47
C ALA A 117 -6.23 -16.96 -13.05
N PRO A 118 -7.14 -16.38 -12.25
CA PRO A 118 -7.34 -16.79 -10.86
C PRO A 118 -7.90 -18.21 -10.78
N GLN A 119 -7.13 -19.13 -10.21
CA GLN A 119 -7.62 -20.46 -9.81
C GLN A 119 -8.05 -20.40 -8.35
N GLY A 120 -9.36 -20.32 -8.09
CA GLY A 120 -9.94 -20.53 -6.75
C GLY A 120 -10.79 -19.38 -6.18
N ALA A 121 -11.44 -19.65 -5.04
CA ALA A 121 -12.35 -18.72 -4.32
C ALA A 121 -11.63 -17.60 -3.53
N GLY A 122 -10.41 -17.22 -3.95
CA GLY A 122 -9.60 -16.17 -3.33
C GLY A 122 -9.88 -14.78 -3.89
N PRO A 123 -9.27 -13.71 -3.31
CA PRO A 123 -9.40 -12.37 -3.87
C PRO A 123 -8.81 -12.30 -5.27
N THR A 124 -9.44 -11.51 -6.13
CA THR A 124 -8.88 -11.24 -7.45
C THR A 124 -7.55 -10.48 -7.33
N PRO A 125 -6.59 -10.70 -8.24
CA PRO A 125 -5.32 -9.95 -8.23
C PRO A 125 -5.52 -8.43 -8.19
N ALA A 126 -6.49 -7.93 -8.96
CA ALA A 126 -6.86 -6.52 -8.99
C ALA A 126 -7.38 -6.00 -7.64
N LYS A 127 -8.13 -6.81 -6.89
CA LYS A 127 -8.61 -6.42 -5.55
C LYS A 127 -7.44 -6.36 -4.57
N LEU A 128 -6.59 -7.39 -4.55
CA LEU A 128 -5.45 -7.45 -3.64
C LEU A 128 -4.44 -6.33 -3.92
N ILE A 129 -4.10 -6.07 -5.19
CA ILE A 129 -3.19 -4.96 -5.53
C ILE A 129 -3.78 -3.61 -5.09
N THR A 130 -5.09 -3.40 -5.25
CA THR A 130 -5.74 -2.15 -4.81
C THR A 130 -5.58 -1.93 -3.30
N TRP A 131 -5.66 -3.00 -2.51
CA TRP A 131 -5.42 -2.95 -1.05
C TRP A 131 -3.96 -2.63 -0.74
N LEU A 132 -3.01 -3.29 -1.41
CA LEU A 132 -1.57 -3.04 -1.22
C LEU A 132 -1.19 -1.60 -1.59
N LEU A 133 -1.69 -1.08 -2.71
CA LEU A 133 -1.45 0.32 -3.11
C LEU A 133 -2.08 1.31 -2.11
N SER A 134 -3.27 1.00 -1.57
CA SER A 134 -3.89 1.83 -0.54
C SER A 134 -3.08 1.84 0.75
N LEU A 135 -2.45 0.71 1.09
CA LEU A 135 -1.58 0.59 2.26
C LEU A 135 -0.25 1.34 2.06
N LEU A 136 0.34 1.27 0.86
CA LEU A 136 1.50 2.10 0.51
C LEU A 136 1.18 3.60 0.62
N ALA A 137 -0.02 4.03 0.22
CA ALA A 137 -0.42 5.42 0.35
C ALA A 137 -0.49 5.90 1.82
N LEU A 138 -0.78 4.99 2.75
CA LEU A 138 -0.74 5.28 4.19
C LEU A 138 0.69 5.28 4.74
N LEU A 139 1.56 4.42 4.22
CA LEU A 139 2.93 4.23 4.73
C LEU A 139 3.92 5.26 4.18
N LEU A 140 3.79 5.68 2.92
CA LEU A 140 4.74 6.59 2.25
C LEU A 140 4.97 7.90 3.03
N PRO A 141 3.93 8.61 3.51
CA PRO A 141 4.14 9.81 4.33
C PRO A 141 4.88 9.53 5.64
N ALA A 142 4.60 8.39 6.27
CA ALA A 142 5.21 8.03 7.54
C ALA A 142 6.71 7.69 7.41
N VAL A 143 7.13 7.20 6.24
CA VAL A 143 8.54 6.90 5.93
C VAL A 143 9.24 8.02 5.15
N GLU A 144 8.60 9.18 4.97
CA GLU A 144 9.15 10.32 4.22
C GLU A 144 10.56 10.73 4.66
N PRO A 145 10.89 10.85 5.97
CA PRO A 145 12.23 11.23 6.41
C PRO A 145 13.33 10.26 5.97
N TRP A 146 12.98 8.98 5.85
CA TRP A 146 13.88 7.95 5.32
C TRP A 146 13.95 8.02 3.79
N LEU A 147 12.82 8.26 3.11
CA LEU A 147 12.79 8.38 1.65
C LEU A 147 13.68 9.51 1.14
N ARG A 148 13.83 10.61 1.88
CA ARG A 148 14.77 11.70 1.52
C ARG A 148 16.24 11.26 1.52
N GLN A 149 16.58 10.16 2.21
CA GLN A 149 17.95 9.64 2.31
C GLN A 149 18.28 8.72 1.13
N LYS A 150 18.68 9.32 -0.01
CA LYS A 150 18.96 8.60 -1.27
C LYS A 150 19.73 7.29 -1.11
N GLN A 151 20.83 7.29 -0.35
CA GLN A 151 21.68 6.10 -0.20
C GLN A 151 20.95 4.89 0.42
N GLN A 152 19.89 5.13 1.19
CA GLN A 152 19.15 4.08 1.90
C GLN A 152 17.83 3.74 1.22
N SER A 153 17.23 4.67 0.49
CA SER A 153 15.87 4.56 -0.06
C SER A 153 15.81 4.41 -1.59
N GLN A 154 16.93 4.55 -2.29
CA GLN A 154 16.95 4.54 -3.76
C GLN A 154 16.33 3.27 -4.35
N GLU A 155 16.64 2.10 -3.78
CA GLU A 155 16.12 0.82 -4.30
C GLU A 155 14.61 0.68 -4.09
N PHE A 156 14.12 1.16 -2.95
CA PHE A 156 12.69 1.24 -2.67
C PHE A 156 11.98 2.12 -3.70
N VAL A 157 12.48 3.33 -3.96
CA VAL A 157 11.88 4.27 -4.93
C VAL A 157 11.90 3.68 -6.34
N LYS A 158 13.02 3.06 -6.75
CA LYS A 158 13.12 2.39 -8.06
C LYS A 158 12.12 1.25 -8.20
N THR A 159 12.01 0.39 -7.18
CA THR A 159 11.07 -0.74 -7.20
C THR A 159 9.63 -0.25 -7.28
N LEU A 160 9.27 0.76 -6.50
CA LEU A 160 7.94 1.38 -6.55
C LEU A 160 7.62 1.93 -7.94
N LEU A 161 8.53 2.68 -8.54
CA LEU A 161 8.28 3.33 -9.83
C LEU A 161 8.29 2.33 -10.99
N ASN A 162 9.29 1.45 -11.06
CA ASN A 162 9.49 0.57 -12.20
C ASN A 162 8.67 -0.71 -12.12
N ALA A 163 8.77 -1.43 -10.99
CA ALA A 163 8.18 -2.75 -10.85
C ALA A 163 6.68 -2.71 -10.52
N VAL A 164 6.22 -1.63 -9.89
CA VAL A 164 4.82 -1.46 -9.50
C VAL A 164 4.11 -0.46 -10.40
N ILE A 165 4.42 0.84 -10.28
CA ILE A 165 3.63 1.90 -10.91
C ILE A 165 3.70 1.84 -12.45
N SER A 166 4.89 1.83 -13.03
CA SER A 166 5.07 1.83 -14.49
C SER A 166 4.47 0.57 -15.10
N ARG A 167 4.71 -0.60 -14.49
CA ARG A 167 4.14 -1.87 -14.93
C ARG A 167 2.62 -1.87 -14.91
N LEU A 168 2.01 -1.53 -13.77
CA LEU A 168 0.55 -1.49 -13.63
C LEU A 168 -0.11 -0.48 -14.58
N LEU A 169 0.59 0.58 -15.00
CA LEU A 169 0.05 1.59 -15.90
C LEU A 169 0.29 1.30 -17.39
N THR A 170 1.30 0.48 -17.72
CA THR A 170 1.65 0.14 -19.11
C THR A 170 0.92 -1.09 -19.64
N GLU A 171 0.41 -1.96 -18.76
CA GLU A 171 -0.29 -3.19 -19.15
C GLU A 171 -1.41 -2.92 -20.19
N SER A 172 -1.46 -3.77 -21.22
CA SER A 172 -2.25 -3.58 -22.44
C SER A 172 -3.74 -3.76 -22.24
N GLU A 173 -4.13 -4.58 -21.26
CA GLU A 173 -5.49 -4.63 -20.77
C GLU A 173 -5.65 -3.53 -19.72
N LEU A 174 -6.61 -2.63 -19.94
CA LEU A 174 -6.92 -1.56 -19.00
C LEU A 174 -7.06 -2.15 -17.58
N PRO A 175 -6.13 -1.84 -16.65
CA PRO A 175 -6.29 -2.24 -15.28
C PRO A 175 -7.63 -1.72 -14.78
N ALA A 176 -8.22 -2.40 -13.80
CA ALA A 176 -9.41 -1.87 -13.13
C ALA A 176 -9.16 -0.40 -12.74
N GLU A 177 -10.10 0.50 -13.02
CA GLU A 177 -9.93 1.95 -12.86
C GLU A 177 -9.40 2.32 -11.45
N ALA A 178 -9.79 1.55 -10.44
CA ALA A 178 -9.29 1.64 -9.08
C ALA A 178 -7.76 1.46 -8.95
N VAL A 179 -7.17 0.51 -9.68
CA VAL A 179 -5.72 0.24 -9.68
C VAL A 179 -4.97 1.42 -10.30
N ILE A 180 -5.48 1.94 -11.42
CA ILE A 180 -4.93 3.14 -12.06
C ILE A 180 -4.98 4.30 -11.07
N LEU A 181 -6.16 4.63 -10.54
CA LEU A 181 -6.36 5.71 -9.57
C LEU A 181 -5.40 5.63 -8.39
N LYS A 182 -5.27 4.45 -7.78
CA LYS A 182 -4.37 4.24 -6.64
C LYS A 182 -2.92 4.40 -7.02
N SER A 183 -2.50 3.90 -8.19
CA SER A 183 -1.12 4.06 -8.67
C SER A 183 -0.77 5.54 -8.90
N VAL A 184 -1.69 6.33 -9.48
CA VAL A 184 -1.48 7.77 -9.69
C VAL A 184 -1.39 8.53 -8.36
N GLN A 185 -2.18 8.11 -7.36
CA GLN A 185 -2.18 8.76 -6.05
C GLN A 185 -0.88 8.55 -5.27
N LEU A 186 -0.06 7.55 -5.60
CA LEU A 186 1.20 7.28 -4.91
C LEU A 186 2.31 8.25 -5.30
N ILE A 187 2.37 8.69 -6.56
CA ILE A 187 3.46 9.56 -7.05
C ILE A 187 3.52 10.86 -6.23
N PRO A 188 2.41 11.62 -6.03
CA PRO A 188 2.41 12.85 -5.23
C PRO A 188 2.80 12.70 -3.75
N LEU A 189 2.84 11.47 -3.23
CA LEU A 189 3.22 11.20 -1.84
C LEU A 189 4.73 11.04 -1.67
N LEU A 190 5.49 10.97 -2.77
CA LEU A 190 6.94 10.91 -2.70
C LEU A 190 7.54 12.29 -2.38
N PRO A 191 8.65 12.35 -1.61
CA PRO A 191 9.33 13.61 -1.33
C PRO A 191 9.75 14.36 -2.59
N MET A 192 9.70 15.69 -2.54
CA MET A 192 10.12 16.59 -3.63
C MET A 192 11.65 16.73 -3.70
N GLU A 193 12.35 15.62 -3.82
CA GLU A 193 13.80 15.57 -3.98
C GLU A 193 14.14 15.45 -5.48
N SER A 194 15.14 16.20 -5.95
CA SER A 194 15.52 16.25 -7.37
C SER A 194 15.83 14.87 -7.96
N TRP A 195 16.45 13.98 -7.18
CA TRP A 195 16.77 12.62 -7.62
C TRP A 195 15.53 11.71 -7.69
N ILE A 196 14.50 11.95 -6.87
CA ILE A 196 13.23 11.22 -6.92
C ILE A 196 12.44 11.69 -8.13
N GLN A 197 12.38 13.01 -8.37
CA GLN A 197 11.75 13.59 -9.55
C GLN A 197 12.38 13.04 -10.84
N GLN A 198 13.73 12.95 -10.88
CA GLN A 198 14.43 12.32 -12.00
C GLN A 198 14.07 10.83 -12.15
N ALA A 199 14.02 10.07 -11.05
CA ALA A 199 13.60 8.67 -11.11
C ALA A 199 12.16 8.49 -11.62
N CYS A 200 11.24 9.39 -11.24
CA CYS A 200 9.87 9.41 -11.78
C CYS A 200 9.86 9.63 -13.30
N LEU A 201 10.74 10.48 -13.82
CA LEU A 201 10.88 10.70 -15.27
C LEU A 201 11.48 9.49 -15.98
N ASP A 202 12.61 8.98 -15.46
CA ASP A 202 13.36 7.87 -16.06
C ASP A 202 12.56 6.57 -16.08
N SER A 203 11.72 6.34 -15.07
CA SER A 203 10.86 5.14 -14.98
C SER A 203 9.76 5.07 -16.04
N GLY A 204 9.49 6.19 -16.74
CA GLY A 204 8.34 6.30 -17.62
C GLY A 204 6.99 6.29 -16.88
N ALA A 205 6.96 6.32 -15.55
CA ALA A 205 5.74 6.28 -14.76
C ALA A 205 4.79 7.45 -15.13
N ILE A 206 5.35 8.64 -15.39
CA ILE A 206 4.58 9.83 -15.80
C ILE A 206 3.97 9.66 -17.20
N HIS A 207 4.72 9.09 -18.14
CA HIS A 207 4.23 8.80 -19.49
C HIS A 207 3.14 7.72 -19.46
N SER A 208 3.36 6.66 -18.69
CA SER A 208 2.40 5.57 -18.47
C SER A 208 1.12 6.08 -17.82
N PHE A 209 1.26 7.03 -16.91
CA PHE A 209 0.15 7.74 -16.31
C PHE A 209 -0.67 8.55 -17.34
N ALA A 210 -0.02 9.30 -18.23
CA ALA A 210 -0.69 10.03 -19.31
C ALA A 210 -1.45 9.09 -20.26
N LEU A 211 -0.86 7.93 -20.57
CA LEU A 211 -1.49 6.88 -21.38
C LEU A 211 -2.71 6.26 -20.68
N ALA A 212 -2.58 5.91 -19.40
CA ALA A 212 -3.68 5.35 -18.60
C ALA A 212 -4.87 6.32 -18.52
N ARG A 213 -4.58 7.63 -18.38
CA ARG A 213 -5.59 8.70 -18.43
C ARG A 213 -6.34 8.71 -19.76
N GLN A 214 -5.63 8.69 -20.89
CA GLN A 214 -6.25 8.70 -22.21
C GLN A 214 -7.17 7.49 -22.40
N ARG A 215 -6.73 6.31 -21.95
CA ARG A 215 -7.54 5.09 -22.03
C ARG A 215 -8.80 5.16 -21.16
N VAL A 216 -8.73 5.74 -19.96
CA VAL A 216 -9.91 5.94 -19.09
C VAL A 216 -10.90 6.93 -19.71
N VAL A 217 -10.41 8.06 -20.26
CA VAL A 217 -11.25 9.06 -20.94
C VAL A 217 -11.92 8.48 -22.18
N ALA A 218 -11.17 7.74 -23.00
CA ALA A 218 -11.70 7.07 -24.18
C ALA A 218 -12.79 6.06 -23.82
N LYS A 219 -12.61 5.29 -22.73
CA LYS A 219 -13.61 4.32 -22.25
C LYS A 219 -14.91 4.98 -21.76
N LYS A 220 -14.85 6.18 -21.19
CA LYS A 220 -16.02 6.92 -20.67
C LYS A 220 -16.75 7.77 -21.71
N GLY A 221 -16.37 7.69 -22.99
CA GLY A 221 -17.08 8.42 -24.06
C GLY A 221 -16.76 9.92 -24.12
N GLY A 222 -15.62 10.35 -23.57
CA GLY A 222 -15.05 11.66 -23.85
C GLY A 222 -15.33 12.79 -22.86
N ASP A 223 -16.34 12.69 -21.99
CA ASP A 223 -16.70 13.81 -21.10
C ASP A 223 -16.39 13.53 -19.63
N GLN A 224 -15.40 14.28 -19.14
CA GLN A 224 -14.91 14.40 -17.77
C GLN A 224 -14.15 13.21 -17.17
N LEU A 225 -12.88 13.49 -16.87
CA LEU A 225 -12.12 12.76 -15.86
C LEU A 225 -12.79 12.91 -14.50
N ASP A 226 -12.81 11.82 -13.72
CA ASP A 226 -13.10 11.91 -12.30
C ASP A 226 -12.26 13.05 -11.69
N PRO A 227 -12.85 14.01 -10.98
CA PRO A 227 -12.14 15.16 -10.44
C PRO A 227 -10.98 14.74 -9.51
N THR A 228 -11.09 13.58 -8.86
CA THR A 228 -10.04 12.98 -8.03
C THR A 228 -8.86 12.53 -8.88
N LEU A 229 -9.14 11.89 -10.02
CA LEU A 229 -8.12 11.52 -10.99
C LEU A 229 -7.45 12.76 -11.53
N ALA A 230 -8.23 13.73 -12.04
CA ALA A 230 -7.74 15.00 -12.59
C ALA A 230 -6.84 15.77 -11.60
N LYS A 231 -7.16 15.77 -10.31
CA LYS A 231 -6.34 16.39 -9.27
C LYS A 231 -5.05 15.61 -9.03
N ALA A 232 -5.10 14.28 -8.96
CA ALA A 232 -3.92 13.44 -8.81
C ALA A 232 -2.97 13.57 -10.03
N VAL A 233 -3.54 13.63 -11.24
CA VAL A 233 -2.85 13.94 -12.50
C VAL A 233 -2.08 15.26 -12.39
N GLN A 234 -2.76 16.34 -12.01
CA GLN A 234 -2.14 17.65 -11.88
C GLN A 234 -1.04 17.66 -10.82
N SER A 235 -1.26 16.99 -9.69
CA SER A 235 -0.24 16.87 -8.65
C SER A 235 1.00 16.11 -9.12
N ALA A 236 0.83 14.99 -9.86
CA ALA A 236 1.93 14.23 -10.43
C ALA A 236 2.70 15.03 -11.50
N ILE A 237 1.99 15.79 -12.35
CA ILE A 237 2.60 16.68 -13.34
C ILE A 237 3.42 17.80 -12.65
N ARG A 238 2.93 18.36 -11.54
CA ARG A 238 3.68 19.36 -10.76
C ARG A 238 4.98 18.84 -10.16
N MET A 239 5.14 17.52 -10.01
CA MET A 239 6.40 16.92 -9.56
C MET A 239 7.48 16.91 -10.64
N VAL A 240 7.13 17.18 -11.89
CA VAL A 240 8.06 17.21 -13.01
C VAL A 240 8.59 18.62 -13.22
N PRO A 241 9.90 18.87 -13.01
CA PRO A 241 10.50 20.14 -13.42
C PRO A 241 10.38 20.25 -14.95
N GLY A 242 9.63 21.24 -15.44
CA GLY A 242 9.48 21.52 -16.87
C GLY A 242 8.14 21.16 -17.52
N ALA A 243 7.19 20.54 -16.82
CA ALA A 243 5.86 20.21 -17.37
C ALA A 243 4.84 21.38 -17.30
N GLN A 244 5.29 22.60 -16.99
CA GLN A 244 4.46 23.82 -16.93
C GLN A 244 4.71 24.79 -18.10
N ALA A 245 5.28 24.32 -19.20
CA ALA A 245 5.46 25.11 -20.42
C ALA A 245 4.34 24.83 -21.43
#